data_AF-A0A1A6BNV6-F1
#
_entry.id   AF-A0A1A6BNV6-F1
#
_cell.length_a   1.000
_cell.length_b   1.000
_cell.length_c   1.000
_cell.angle_alpha   90.00
_cell.angle_beta   90.00
_cell.angle_gamma   90.00
#
_symmetry.space_group_name_H-M   'P 1'
#
loop_
_entity.id
_entity.type
_entity.pdbx_description
1 polymer ?
#
loop_
_entity_poly.entity_id
_entity_poly.type
_entity_poly.pdbx_seq_one_letter_code
_entity_poly.pdbx_strand_id
1 'polypeptide(L)'
;MRAQTINLCTRWAAAYAAIPTPQTRAADVVPATNYVADALRDNPAADTGVRAAMLKSLQLMRDQAAALSREPAKGAVQPPAGWTAAAANAADDQVWARCNGYQE
;
A
#
# COMPACT_ATOMS: atom_id res chain seq x y z
N MET A 1 -2.42 7.12 -20.12
CA MET A 1 -1.40 6.44 -19.31
C MET A 1 -0.68 7.41 -18.39
N ARG A 2 0.21 8.29 -18.89
CA ARG A 2 1.02 9.21 -18.04
C ARG A 2 0.24 9.93 -16.95
N ALA A 3 -0.83 10.65 -17.30
CA ALA A 3 -1.60 11.42 -16.32
C ALA A 3 -2.15 10.55 -15.17
N GLN A 4 -2.57 9.31 -15.48
CA GLN A 4 -3.03 8.36 -14.48
C GLN A 4 -1.89 7.78 -13.65
N THR A 5 -0.73 7.50 -14.27
CA THR A 5 0.48 7.08 -13.55
C THR A 5 0.91 8.15 -12.55
N ILE A 6 0.95 9.41 -12.98
CA ILE A 6 1.28 10.55 -12.12
C ILE A 6 0.27 10.65 -10.97
N ASN A 7 -1.04 10.65 -11.27
CA ASN A 7 -2.06 10.77 -10.23
C ASN A 7 -1.95 9.63 -9.20
N LEU A 8 -1.75 8.40 -9.67
CA LEU A 8 -1.59 7.22 -8.83
C LEU A 8 -0.35 7.33 -7.92
N CYS A 9 0.81 7.69 -8.47
CA CYS A 9 2.04 7.92 -7.71
C CYS A 9 1.89 9.05 -6.68
N THR A 10 1.30 10.18 -7.06
CA THR A 10 1.08 11.31 -6.15
C THR A 10 0.17 10.92 -4.98
N ARG A 11 -0.91 10.19 -5.24
CA ARG A 11 -1.84 9.75 -4.18
C ARG A 11 -1.21 8.72 -3.26
N TRP A 12 -0.41 7.78 -3.79
CA TRP A 12 0.32 6.85 -2.94
C TRP A 12 1.32 7.58 -2.03
N ALA A 13 2.09 8.53 -2.56
CA ALA A 13 3.03 9.32 -1.77
C ALA A 13 2.33 10.11 -0.65
N ALA A 14 1.17 10.71 -0.94
CA ALA A 14 0.36 11.40 0.06
C ALA A 14 -0.16 10.43 1.15
N ALA A 15 -0.62 9.24 0.75
CA ALA A 15 -1.05 8.21 1.70
C ALA A 15 0.10 7.77 2.62
N TYR A 16 1.26 7.48 2.03
CA TYR A 16 2.45 7.04 2.74
C TYR A 16 2.93 8.06 3.77
N ALA A 17 2.97 9.35 3.38
CA ALA A 17 3.33 10.44 4.27
C ALA A 17 2.34 10.66 5.43
N ALA A 18 1.08 10.22 5.29
CA ALA A 18 0.06 10.36 6.32
C ALA A 18 0.09 9.25 7.38
N ILE A 19 0.89 8.19 7.18
CA ILE A 19 0.99 7.08 8.13
C ILE A 19 1.87 7.52 9.32
N PRO A 20 1.37 7.46 10.57
CA PRO A 20 2.18 7.81 11.73
C PRO A 20 3.30 6.78 11.95
N THR A 21 4.42 7.21 12.52
CA THR A 21 5.52 6.34 12.91
C THR A 21 5.81 6.51 14.40
N PRO A 22 5.80 5.43 15.22
CA PRO A 22 5.53 4.04 14.83
C PRO A 22 4.04 3.75 14.60
N GLN A 23 3.72 2.78 13.73
CA GLN A 23 2.37 2.20 13.66
C GLN A 23 2.20 1.17 14.78
N THR A 24 1.16 1.30 15.59
CA THR A 24 0.90 0.40 16.73
C THR A 24 -0.50 -0.19 16.75
N ARG A 25 -1.41 0.34 15.92
CA ARG A 25 -2.82 -0.08 15.81
C ARG A 25 -3.23 -0.15 14.34
N ALA A 26 -4.22 -1.00 14.03
CA ALA A 26 -4.77 -1.09 12.68
C ALA A 26 -5.24 0.28 12.13
N ALA A 27 -5.83 1.12 13.00
CA ALA A 27 -6.31 2.46 12.66
C ALA A 27 -5.20 3.40 12.14
N ASP A 28 -3.94 3.10 12.42
CA ASP A 28 -2.80 3.90 11.96
C ASP A 28 -2.53 3.66 10.45
N VAL A 29 -2.97 2.53 9.89
CA VAL A 29 -2.64 2.09 8.51
C VAL A 29 -3.87 2.04 7.60
N VAL A 30 -5.04 1.69 8.13
CA VAL A 30 -6.28 1.53 7.36
C VAL A 30 -6.65 2.77 6.52
N PRO A 31 -6.56 4.01 7.04
CA PRO A 31 -6.87 5.20 6.23
C PRO A 31 -6.01 5.32 4.97
N ALA A 32 -4.69 5.19 5.10
CA ALA A 32 -3.76 5.23 3.97
C ALA A 32 -4.00 4.06 3.01
N THR A 33 -4.25 2.85 3.55
CA THR A 33 -4.57 1.65 2.78
C THR A 33 -5.79 1.87 1.88
N ASN A 34 -6.88 2.43 2.42
CA ASN A 34 -8.09 2.71 1.65
C ASN A 34 -7.86 3.80 0.59
N TYR A 35 -7.12 4.86 0.96
CA TYR A 35 -6.79 5.93 0.02
C TYR A 35 -5.98 5.43 -1.20
N VAL A 36 -5.03 4.52 -0.98
CA VAL A 36 -4.27 3.85 -2.05
C VAL A 36 -5.17 2.92 -2.88
N ALA A 37 -6.07 2.17 -2.23
CA ALA A 37 -7.01 1.30 -2.94
C ALA A 37 -7.93 2.07 -3.89
N ASP A 38 -8.40 3.24 -3.46
CA ASP A 38 -9.20 4.14 -4.30
C ASP A 38 -8.36 4.72 -5.43
N ALA A 39 -7.11 5.13 -5.16
CA ALA A 39 -6.21 5.62 -6.20
C ALA A 39 -5.97 4.57 -7.30
N LEU A 40 -5.79 3.31 -6.94
CA LEU A 40 -5.66 2.21 -7.89
C LEU A 40 -6.93 1.96 -8.70
N ARG A 41 -8.12 2.14 -8.11
CA ARG A 41 -9.41 2.00 -8.78
C ARG A 41 -9.64 3.12 -9.80
N ASP A 42 -9.29 4.34 -9.44
CA ASP A 42 -9.51 5.54 -10.24
C ASP A 42 -8.53 5.67 -11.42
N ASN A 43 -7.40 4.95 -11.39
CA ASN A 43 -6.33 5.04 -12.37
C ASN A 43 -6.07 3.72 -13.13
N PRO A 44 -7.09 3.08 -13.75
CA PRO A 44 -6.96 1.74 -14.33
C PRO A 44 -5.96 1.65 -15.49
N ALA A 45 -5.70 2.75 -16.18
CA ALA A 45 -4.78 2.86 -17.31
C ALA A 45 -3.43 3.51 -16.94
N ALA A 46 -3.10 3.60 -15.65
CA ALA A 46 -1.73 3.90 -15.22
C ALA A 46 -0.76 2.79 -15.67
N ASP A 47 0.53 3.12 -15.68
CA ASP A 47 1.59 2.18 -16.06
C ASP A 47 1.48 0.84 -15.31
N THR A 48 1.66 -0.26 -16.05
CA THR A 48 1.43 -1.62 -15.51
C THR A 48 2.43 -1.98 -14.42
N GLY A 49 3.69 -1.57 -14.55
CA GLY A 49 4.74 -1.81 -13.56
C GLY A 49 4.51 -1.03 -12.27
N VAL A 50 4.13 0.24 -12.39
CA VAL A 50 3.72 1.09 -11.25
C VAL A 50 2.52 0.49 -10.53
N ARG A 51 1.46 0.12 -11.27
CA ARG A 51 0.26 -0.51 -10.70
C ARG A 51 0.58 -1.82 -9.98
N ALA A 52 1.44 -2.66 -10.55
CA ALA A 52 1.85 -3.92 -9.93
C ALA A 52 2.59 -3.70 -8.60
N ALA A 53 3.53 -2.72 -8.56
CA ALA A 53 4.23 -2.37 -7.33
C ALA A 53 3.26 -1.86 -6.24
N MET A 54 2.33 -0.97 -6.60
CA MET A 54 1.32 -0.46 -5.66
C MET A 54 0.34 -1.52 -5.18
N LEU A 55 -0.07 -2.46 -6.03
CA LEU A 55 -0.91 -3.58 -5.59
C LEU A 55 -0.17 -4.43 -4.55
N LYS A 56 1.14 -4.63 -4.71
CA LYS A 56 1.95 -5.36 -3.73
C LYS A 56 2.13 -4.59 -2.42
N SER A 57 2.43 -3.29 -2.47
CA SER A 57 2.47 -2.41 -1.29
C SER A 57 1.11 -2.42 -0.58
N LEU A 58 0.01 -2.18 -1.30
CA LEU A 58 -1.35 -2.21 -0.76
C LEU A 58 -1.71 -3.53 -0.08
N GLN A 59 -1.31 -4.67 -0.66
CA GLN A 59 -1.51 -5.97 -0.02
C GLN A 59 -0.81 -6.02 1.35
N LEU A 60 0.44 -5.57 1.43
CA LEU A 60 1.21 -5.60 2.67
C LEU A 60 0.72 -4.57 3.70
N MET A 61 0.16 -3.43 3.27
CA MET A 61 -0.53 -2.50 4.16
C MET A 61 -1.78 -3.14 4.79
N ARG A 62 -2.56 -3.90 4.00
CA ARG A 62 -3.71 -4.67 4.50
C ARG A 62 -3.28 -5.75 5.47
N ASP A 63 -2.21 -6.47 5.14
CA ASP A 63 -1.65 -7.51 6.01
C ASP A 63 -1.15 -6.91 7.33
N GLN A 64 -0.51 -5.74 7.28
CA GLN A 64 -0.10 -5.00 8.47
C GLN A 64 -1.30 -4.60 9.33
N ALA A 65 -2.35 -4.03 8.72
CA ALA A 65 -3.57 -3.67 9.44
C ALA A 65 -4.22 -4.88 10.10
N ALA A 66 -4.27 -6.03 9.41
CA ALA A 66 -4.78 -7.28 9.97
C ALA A 66 -3.91 -7.78 11.13
N ALA A 67 -2.58 -7.75 11.01
CA ALA A 67 -1.68 -8.12 12.10
C ALA A 67 -1.83 -7.19 13.32
N LEU A 68 -1.95 -5.88 13.10
CA LEU A 68 -2.14 -4.87 14.15
C LEU A 68 -3.55 -4.87 14.75
N SER A 69 -4.53 -5.54 14.13
CA SER A 69 -5.88 -5.70 14.71
C SER A 69 -5.86 -6.58 15.95
N ARG A 70 -4.91 -7.53 16.03
CA ARG A 70 -4.81 -8.54 17.09
C ARG A 70 -6.05 -9.42 17.24
N GLU A 71 -6.89 -9.47 16.21
CA GLU A 71 -8.00 -10.42 16.18
C GLU A 71 -7.47 -11.85 16.15
N PRO A 72 -8.05 -12.78 16.93
CA PRO A 72 -7.63 -14.17 16.88
C PRO A 72 -8.07 -14.83 15.58
N ALA A 73 -7.27 -15.78 15.09
CA ALA A 73 -7.66 -16.63 13.97
C ALA A 73 -8.88 -17.48 14.36
N LYS A 74 -10.03 -17.22 13.73
CA LYS A 74 -11.30 -17.91 14.00
C LYS A 74 -12.23 -17.88 12.78
N GLY A 75 -12.62 -19.07 12.30
CA GLY A 75 -13.49 -19.18 11.12
C GLY A 75 -12.84 -18.55 9.89
N ALA A 76 -13.55 -17.66 9.20
CA ALA A 76 -13.02 -16.94 8.03
C ALA A 76 -12.07 -15.78 8.38
N VAL A 77 -11.97 -15.40 9.67
CA VAL A 77 -11.00 -14.40 10.13
C VAL A 77 -9.65 -15.09 10.31
N GLN A 78 -8.74 -14.86 9.38
CA GLN A 78 -7.41 -15.48 9.34
C GLN A 78 -6.34 -14.40 9.11
N PRO A 79 -5.94 -13.64 10.15
CA PRO A 79 -4.88 -12.65 10.02
C PRO A 79 -3.55 -13.30 9.59
N PRO A 80 -2.73 -12.61 8.79
CA PRO A 80 -1.49 -13.17 8.28
C PRO A 80 -0.48 -13.41 9.41
N ALA A 81 0.08 -14.62 9.47
CA ALA A 81 1.08 -15.00 10.48
C ALA A 81 2.52 -14.61 10.09
N GLY A 82 2.78 -14.32 8.82
CA GLY A 82 4.12 -14.10 8.27
C GLY A 82 4.43 -12.65 7.88
N TRP A 83 3.62 -11.69 8.32
CA TRP A 83 3.87 -10.28 8.00
C TRP A 83 5.18 -9.81 8.65
N THR A 84 5.98 -9.05 7.90
CA THR A 84 7.19 -8.41 8.42
C THR A 84 7.31 -6.98 7.90
N ALA A 85 7.82 -6.08 8.75
CA ALA A 85 8.11 -4.70 8.34
C ALA A 85 9.15 -4.64 7.20
N ALA A 86 10.13 -5.55 7.19
CA ALA A 86 11.14 -5.62 6.14
C ALA A 86 10.51 -5.90 4.75
N ALA A 87 9.56 -6.84 4.67
CA ALA A 87 8.86 -7.12 3.41
C ALA A 87 7.98 -5.95 2.96
N ALA A 88 7.30 -5.27 3.89
CA ALA A 88 6.50 -4.09 3.61
C ALA A 88 7.36 -2.93 3.07
N ASN A 89 8.45 -2.60 3.77
CA ASN A 89 9.39 -1.56 3.35
C ASN A 89 9.98 -1.85 1.96
N ALA A 90 10.37 -3.10 1.70
CA ALA A 90 10.88 -3.48 0.39
C ALA A 90 9.85 -3.30 -0.74
N ALA A 91 8.55 -3.49 -0.46
CA ALA A 91 7.50 -3.22 -1.43
C ALA A 91 7.28 -1.71 -1.64
N ASP A 92 7.34 -0.92 -0.58
CA ASP A 92 7.23 0.53 -0.66
C ASP A 92 8.42 1.15 -1.41
N ASP A 93 9.63 0.62 -1.21
CA ASP A 93 10.83 1.00 -1.96
C ASP A 93 10.66 0.73 -3.46
N GLN A 94 10.00 -0.36 -3.85
CA GLN A 94 9.68 -0.64 -5.26
C GLN A 94 8.69 0.39 -5.82
N VAL A 95 7.71 0.83 -5.03
CA VAL A 95 6.80 1.90 -5.47
C VAL A 95 7.57 3.21 -5.67
N TRP A 96 8.42 3.59 -4.70
CA TRP A 96 9.28 4.77 -4.83
C TRP A 96 10.19 4.71 -6.05
N ALA A 97 10.87 3.59 -6.26
CA ALA A 97 11.77 3.41 -7.40
C ALA A 97 11.04 3.57 -8.73
N ARG A 98 9.83 3.00 -8.87
CA ARG A 98 9.02 3.10 -10.08
C ARG A 98 8.46 4.50 -10.29
N CYS A 99 7.93 5.13 -9.24
CA CYS A 99 7.37 6.47 -9.33
C CYS A 99 8.43 7.55 -9.57
N ASN A 100 9.58 7.48 -8.88
CA ASN A 100 10.67 8.45 -9.05
C ASN A 100 11.44 8.25 -10.35
N GLY A 101 11.56 6.99 -10.80
CA GLY A 101 12.22 6.64 -12.06
C GLY A 101 11.31 6.71 -13.29
N TYR A 102 10.07 7.19 -13.17
CA TYR A 102 9.12 7.21 -14.27
C TYR A 102 9.55 8.25 -15.33
N GLN A 103 9.96 7.74 -16.50
CA GLN A 103 10.25 8.50 -17.71
C GLN A 103 9.30 7.92 -18.78
N GLU A 104 8.39 8.74 -19.30
CA GLU A 104 7.25 8.33 -20.16
C GLU A 104 7.56 7.36 -21.30
#